data_AF-A0A4Q9DLB2-F1
#
_entry.id   AF-A0A4Q9DLB2-F1
#
_cell.length_a   1.000
_cell.length_b   1.000
_cell.length_c   1.000
_cell.angle_alpha   90.00
_cell.angle_beta   90.00
_cell.angle_gamma   90.00
#
_symmetry.space_group_name_H-M   'P 1'
#
loop_
_entity.id
_entity.type
_entity.pdbx_description
1 polymer ?
#
loop_
_entity_poly.entity_id
_entity_poly.type
_entity_poly.pdbx_seq_one_letter_code
_entity_poly.pdbx_strand_id
1 'polypeptide(L)' 'MVWLMALVVVVMVAGLVVTVMIGQSKSNKEENPAYFQNTGKKWLRLGWIYVVGIALAVVLSVGILNW' A
#
# COMPACT_ATOMS: atom_id res chain seq x y z
N MET A 1 23.98 -4.91 -6.20
CA MET A 1 22.89 -5.36 -5.30
C MET A 1 22.10 -4.21 -4.71
N VAL A 2 22.72 -3.16 -4.16
CA VAL A 2 22.01 -1.97 -3.62
C VAL A 2 21.06 -1.31 -4.64
N TRP A 3 21.48 -1.17 -5.89
CA TRP A 3 20.66 -0.61 -6.96
C TRP A 3 19.40 -1.43 -7.29
N LEU A 4 19.47 -2.77 -7.20
CA LEU A 4 18.31 -3.65 -7.38
C LEU A 4 17.31 -3.47 -6.24
N MET A 5 17.79 -3.39 -4.99
CA MET A 5 16.93 -3.11 -3.82
C MET A 5 16.24 -1.75 -3.93
N ALA A 6 16.98 -0.71 -4.35
CA ALA A 6 16.40 0.61 -4.57
C ALA A 6 15.27 0.56 -5.62
N LEU A 7 15.46 -0.19 -6.71
CA LEU A 7 14.46 -0.35 -7.76
C LEU A 7 13.22 -1.10 -7.25
N VAL A 8 13.41 -2.17 -6.48
CA VAL A 8 12.29 -2.92 -5.85
C VAL A 8 11.47 -2.00 -4.93
N VAL A 9 12.12 -1.20 -4.09
CA VAL A 9 11.43 -0.25 -3.21
C VAL A 9 10.64 0.77 -4.03
N VAL A 10 11.22 1.33 -5.10
CA VAL A 10 10.54 2.28 -5.99
C VAL A 10 9.29 1.66 -6.61
N VAL A 11 9.37 0.43 -7.12
CA VAL A 11 8.23 -0.26 -7.72
C VAL A 11 7.13 -0.52 -6.68
N MET A 12 7.49 -0.95 -5.47
CA MET A 12 6.51 -1.16 -4.40
C MET A 12 5.80 0.13 -3.99
N VAL A 13 6.55 1.24 -3.85
CA VAL A 13 5.97 2.54 -3.51
C VAL A 13 5.05 3.03 -4.62
N ALA A 14 5.47 2.93 -5.89
CA ALA A 14 4.65 3.32 -7.03
C ALA A 14 3.34 2.52 -7.11
N GLY A 15 3.41 1.19 -6.93
CA GLY A 15 2.23 0.32 -6.89
C GLY A 15 1.27 0.66 -5.75
N LEU A 16 1.80 0.97 -4.56
CA LEU A 16 0.99 1.42 -3.42
C LEU A 16 0.28 2.73 -3.71
N VAL A 17 0.98 3.73 -4.26
CA VAL A 17 0.40 5.04 -4.59
C VAL A 17 -0.75 4.88 -5.58
N VAL A 18 -0.56 4.11 -6.66
CA VAL A 18 -1.61 3.84 -7.65
C VAL A 18 -2.81 3.13 -7.01
N THR A 19 -2.57 2.13 -6.16
CA THR A 19 -3.63 1.39 -5.45
C THR A 19 -4.46 2.31 -4.54
N VAL A 20 -3.80 3.19 -3.80
CA VAL A 20 -4.47 4.19 -2.94
C VAL A 20 -5.25 5.20 -3.77
N MET A 21 -4.68 5.70 -4.88
CA MET A 21 -5.34 6.66 -5.77
C MET A 21 -6.61 6.07 -6.39
N ILE A 22 -6.56 4.83 -6.86
CA ILE A 22 -7.73 4.14 -7.45
C ILE A 22 -8.83 3.98 -6.40
N GLY A 23 -8.50 3.48 -5.21
CA GLY A 23 -9.51 3.27 -4.17
C GLY A 23 -10.07 4.58 -3.60
N GLN A 24 -9.32 5.68 -3.63
CA GLN A 24 -9.81 7.01 -3.23
C GLN A 24 -10.53 7.76 -4.36
N SER A 25 -10.56 7.22 -5.58
CA SER A 25 -11.16 7.89 -6.74
C SER A 25 -12.62 8.23 -6.49
N LYS A 26 -13.03 9.41 -6.98
CA LYS A 26 -14.38 9.95 -6.78
C LYS A 26 -15.48 9.03 -7.31
N SER A 27 -15.20 8.26 -8.37
CA SER A 27 -16.14 7.28 -8.92
C SER A 27 -16.59 6.25 -7.87
N ASN A 28 -15.70 5.81 -6.98
CA ASN A 28 -16.02 4.87 -5.90
C ASN A 28 -16.69 5.57 -4.68
N LYS A 29 -16.68 6.91 -4.63
CA LYS A 29 -17.32 7.73 -3.59
C LYS A 29 -18.74 8.15 -3.98
N GLU A 30 -18.98 8.40 -5.27
CA GLU A 30 -20.24 8.91 -5.80
C GLU A 30 -21.30 7.81 -5.94
N GLU A 31 -20.89 6.56 -6.17
CA GLU A 31 -21.82 5.44 -6.34
C GLU A 31 -22.54 5.04 -5.02
N ASN A 32 -21.95 5.35 -3.86
CA ASN A 32 -22.59 5.07 -2.57
C ASN A 32 -22.10 6.03 -1.46
N PRO A 33 -22.82 7.13 -1.16
CA PRO A 33 -22.41 8.09 -0.13
C PRO A 33 -22.39 7.50 1.30
N ALA A 34 -23.15 6.43 1.56
CA ALA A 34 -23.08 5.68 2.82
C ALA A 34 -21.83 4.81 2.93
N TYR A 35 -21.15 4.51 1.81
CA TYR A 35 -19.86 3.83 1.80
C TYR A 35 -18.85 4.60 2.62
N PHE A 36 -18.81 5.95 2.51
CA PHE A 36 -17.84 6.81 3.20
C PHE A 36 -18.12 7.09 4.69
N GLN A 37 -19.37 6.99 5.15
CA GLN A 37 -19.74 7.30 6.54
C GLN A 37 -19.15 6.34 7.58
N ASN A 38 -18.92 5.06 7.22
CA ASN A 38 -18.33 4.04 8.11
C ASN A 38 -16.96 3.51 7.63
N THR A 39 -16.44 4.00 6.50
CA THR A 39 -15.17 3.52 5.93
C THR A 39 -13.94 4.26 6.43
N GLY A 40 -14.04 5.44 7.04
CA GLY A 40 -12.84 6.13 7.56
C GLY A 40 -11.97 5.22 8.45
N LYS A 41 -12.60 4.48 9.38
CA LYS A 41 -11.92 3.46 10.20
C LYS A 41 -11.50 2.21 9.43
N LYS A 42 -12.29 1.77 8.44
CA LYS A 42 -11.97 0.60 7.60
C LYS A 42 -10.80 0.86 6.65
N TRP A 43 -10.70 2.07 6.11
CA TRP A 43 -9.60 2.57 5.28
C TRP A 43 -8.33 2.76 6.09
N LEU A 44 -8.45 3.25 7.31
CA LEU A 44 -7.31 3.35 8.22
C LEU A 44 -6.78 1.96 8.58
N ARG A 45 -7.67 0.99 8.83
CA ARG A 45 -7.30 -0.42 9.00
C ARG A 45 -6.70 -1.04 7.74
N LEU A 46 -7.24 -0.73 6.56
CA LEU A 46 -6.71 -1.23 5.28
C LEU A 46 -5.32 -0.65 5.00
N GLY A 47 -5.14 0.66 5.17
CA GLY A 47 -3.86 1.34 5.06
C GLY A 47 -2.82 0.76 6.01
N TRP A 48 -3.22 0.45 7.25
CA TRP A 48 -2.33 -0.21 8.22
C TRP A 48 -1.88 -1.61 7.74
N ILE A 49 -2.78 -2.41 7.17
CA ILE A 49 -2.43 -3.73 6.62
C ILE A 49 -1.43 -3.59 5.47
N TYR A 50 -1.59 -2.60 4.60
CA TYR A 50 -0.63 -2.34 3.52
C TYR A 50 0.74 -1.87 4.04
N VAL A 51 0.76 -0.98 5.04
CA VAL A 51 2.02 -0.52 5.67
C VAL A 51 2.75 -1.68 6.34
N VAL A 52 2.05 -2.53 7.10
CA VAL A 52 2.64 -3.71 7.75
C VAL A 52 3.11 -4.73 6.71
N GLY A 53 2.33 -4.97 5.66
CA GLY A 53 2.70 -5.89 4.58
C GLY A 53 3.96 -5.44 3.83
N ILE A 54 4.07 -4.14 3.52
CA ILE A 54 5.27 -3.58 2.87
C ILE A 54 6.47 -3.66 3.81
N ALA A 55 6.31 -3.33 5.10
CA ALA A 55 7.39 -3.44 6.07
C ALA A 55 7.92 -4.89 6.18
N LEU A 56 7.02 -5.88 6.25
CA LEU A 56 7.38 -7.30 6.22
C LEU A 56 8.10 -7.69 4.94
N ALA A 57 7.61 -7.26 3.78
CA ALA A 57 8.24 -7.55 2.49
C ALA A 57 9.67 -6.97 2.42
N VAL A 58 9.90 -5.76 2.93
CA VAL A 58 11.24 -5.15 3.00
C VAL A 58 12.14 -5.94 3.94
N VAL A 59 11.68 -6.27 5.14
CA VAL A 59 12.46 -7.03 6.14
C VAL A 59 12.86 -8.40 5.63
N LEU A 60 11.92 -9.14 5.01
CA LEU A 60 12.20 -10.44 4.41
C LEU A 60 13.17 -10.32 3.24
N SER A 61 13.00 -9.32 2.38
CA SER A 61 13.91 -9.12 1.24
C SER A 61 15.34 -8.84 1.71
N VAL A 62 15.51 -7.99 2.74
CA VAL A 62 16.83 -7.73 3.34
C VAL A 62 17.39 -8.96 4.04
N GLY A 63 16.57 -9.70 4.79
CA GLY A 63 16.97 -10.91 5.51
C GLY A 63 17.44 -12.03 4.57
N ILE A 64 16.72 -12.24 3.45
CA ILE A 64 17.10 -13.22 2.41
C ILE A 64 18.39 -12.79 1.70
N LEU A 65 18.59 -11.49 1.45
CA LEU A 65 19.78 -10.99 0.76
C LEU A 65 21.04 -10.92 1.64
N ASN A 66 20.88 -10.94 2.97
CA ASN A 66 21.98 -10.95 3.94
C ASN A 66 22.39 -12.36 4.38
N TRP A 67 21.75 -13.40 3.84
CA TRP A 67 22.08 -14.80 4.07
C TRP A 67 22.84 -15.38 2.87
#